data_AF-A0A0H5CY68-F1
#
_entry.id   AF-A0A0H5CY68-F1
#
_cell.length_a   1.000
_cell.length_b   1.000
_cell.length_c   1.000
_cell.angle_alpha   90.00
_cell.angle_beta   90.00
_cell.angle_gamma   90.00
#
_symmetry.space_group_name_H-M   'P 1'
#
loop_
_entity.id
_entity.type
_entity.pdbx_description
1 polymer ?
#
loop_
_entity_poly.entity_id
_entity_poly.type
_entity_poly.pdbx_seq_one_letter_code
_entity_poly.pdbx_strand_id
1 'polypeptide(L)'
;MKVAGIGFREAATAADIAAALALCDQGVDAVASIAAKADAPAMQEFARLSGLRVIALQETDIAGEQTLTCSPRIKARFGTGSLAEAAALAGARHGATDARARLLAPRVVTADGLATAAIAERLEP
;
A
#
# COMPACT_ATOMS: atom_id res chain seq x y z
N MET A 1 0.78 7.15 13.14
CA MET A 1 0.75 7.41 11.67
C MET A 1 0.05 6.26 10.98
N LYS A 2 -0.91 6.53 10.10
CA LYS A 2 -1.63 5.55 9.28
C LYS A 2 -1.21 5.68 7.81
N VAL A 3 -0.89 4.56 7.17
CA VAL A 3 -0.49 4.52 5.77
C VAL A 3 -1.31 3.49 5.02
N ALA A 4 -1.85 3.89 3.87
CA ALA A 4 -2.44 2.94 2.93
C ALA A 4 -1.38 2.41 1.97
N GLY A 5 -1.13 1.11 1.99
CA GLY A 5 -0.37 0.45 0.94
C GLY A 5 -1.27 0.14 -0.24
N ILE A 6 -0.82 0.48 -1.45
CA ILE A 6 -1.61 0.42 -2.67
C ILE A 6 -0.94 -0.51 -3.68
N GLY A 7 -1.73 -1.41 -4.26
CA GLY A 7 -1.35 -2.18 -5.45
C GLY A 7 -2.41 -2.07 -6.53
N PHE A 8 -2.00 -1.92 -7.79
CA PHE A 8 -2.94 -1.81 -8.91
C PHE A 8 -2.41 -2.47 -10.20
N ARG A 9 -3.28 -2.78 -11.15
CA ARG A 9 -2.89 -3.28 -12.48
C ARG A 9 -2.44 -2.13 -13.37
N GLU A 10 -1.71 -2.43 -14.44
CA GLU A 10 -1.23 -1.42 -15.40
C GLU A 10 -2.37 -0.56 -15.99
N ALA A 11 -3.55 -1.16 -16.21
CA ALA A 11 -4.72 -0.47 -16.73
C ALA A 11 -5.48 0.39 -15.70
N ALA A 12 -5.08 0.38 -14.42
CA ALA A 12 -5.78 1.14 -13.39
C ALA A 12 -5.49 2.65 -13.52
N THR A 13 -6.49 3.44 -13.17
CA THR A 13 -6.48 4.90 -13.17
C THR A 13 -6.34 5.46 -11.75
N ALA A 14 -6.16 6.78 -11.64
CA ALA A 14 -6.21 7.48 -10.36
C ALA A 14 -7.55 7.29 -9.62
N ALA A 15 -8.65 7.18 -10.38
CA ALA A 15 -9.97 6.94 -9.83
C ALA A 15 -10.08 5.54 -9.19
N ASP A 16 -9.45 4.53 -9.80
CA ASP A 16 -9.43 3.17 -9.25
C ASP A 16 -8.63 3.10 -7.93
N ILE A 17 -7.52 3.84 -7.84
CA ILE A 17 -6.75 3.97 -6.60
C ILE A 17 -7.58 4.66 -5.52
N ALA A 18 -8.26 5.76 -5.88
CA ALA A 18 -9.15 6.47 -4.95
C ALA A 18 -10.31 5.59 -4.47
N ALA A 19 -10.92 4.81 -5.37
CA ALA A 19 -11.98 3.86 -5.04
C ALA A 19 -11.47 2.78 -4.08
N ALA A 20 -10.28 2.23 -4.31
CA ALA A 20 -9.69 1.25 -3.39
C ALA A 20 -9.45 1.84 -1.99
N LEU A 21 -8.97 3.09 -1.90
CA LEU A 21 -8.76 3.75 -0.62
C LEU A 21 -10.07 4.04 0.11
N ALA A 22 -11.11 4.47 -0.62
CA ALA A 22 -12.44 4.73 -0.05
C ALA A 22 -13.07 3.48 0.59
N LEU A 23 -12.77 2.28 0.07
CA LEU A 23 -13.23 1.00 0.65
C LEU A 23 -12.63 0.70 2.03
N CYS A 24 -11.52 1.33 2.42
CA CYS A 24 -10.93 1.13 3.74
C CYS A 24 -11.64 1.93 4.84
N ASP A 25 -12.52 2.87 4.49
CA ASP A 25 -13.33 3.71 5.40
C ASP A 25 -12.53 4.37 6.54
N GLN A 26 -11.28 4.76 6.27
CA GLN A 26 -10.39 5.36 7.25
C GLN A 26 -9.46 6.39 6.60
N GLY A 27 -9.23 7.50 7.31
CA GLY A 27 -8.23 8.50 6.93
C GLY A 27 -6.80 7.97 7.08
N VAL A 28 -5.92 8.41 6.17
CA VAL A 28 -4.49 8.05 6.16
C VAL A 28 -3.62 9.30 5.99
N ASP A 29 -2.40 9.23 6.51
CA ASP A 29 -1.40 10.31 6.45
C ASP A 29 -0.52 10.23 5.18
N ALA A 30 -0.55 9.09 4.49
CA ALA A 30 0.23 8.81 3.30
C ALA A 30 -0.32 7.59 2.56
N VAL A 31 0.08 7.45 1.30
CA VAL A 31 0.01 6.19 0.56
C VAL A 31 1.41 5.64 0.30
N ALA A 32 1.54 4.32 0.17
CA ALA A 32 2.81 3.65 -0.10
C ALA A 32 2.65 2.59 -1.19
N SER A 33 3.69 2.42 -2.01
CA SER A 33 3.81 1.28 -2.94
C SER A 33 5.28 1.05 -3.28
N ILE A 34 5.57 -0.02 -4.00
CA ILE A 34 6.91 -0.22 -4.57
C ILE A 34 7.22 0.90 -5.58
N ALA A 35 8.48 1.27 -5.74
CA ALA A 35 8.92 2.42 -6.54
C ALA A 35 8.30 2.44 -7.94
N ALA A 36 8.34 1.31 -8.66
CA ALA A 36 7.74 1.17 -9.99
C ALA A 36 6.24 1.54 -10.05
N LYS A 37 5.49 1.34 -8.95
CA LYS A 37 4.09 1.73 -8.83
C LYS A 37 3.90 3.10 -8.21
N ALA A 38 4.79 3.52 -7.32
CA ALA A 38 4.81 4.86 -6.77
C ALA A 38 4.96 5.89 -7.90
N ASP A 39 5.84 5.62 -8.87
CA ASP A 39 6.14 6.52 -9.98
C ASP A 39 5.19 6.37 -11.18
N ALA A 40 4.23 5.43 -11.11
CA ALA A 40 3.30 5.21 -12.22
C ALA A 40 2.34 6.41 -12.40
N PRO A 41 1.94 6.75 -13.65
CA PRO A 41 1.08 7.90 -13.92
C PRO A 41 -0.22 7.93 -13.08
N ALA A 42 -0.85 6.77 -12.88
CA ALA A 42 -2.06 6.66 -12.08
C ALA A 42 -1.85 7.06 -10.61
N MET A 43 -0.73 6.66 -10.01
CA MET A 43 -0.39 7.00 -8.62
C MET A 43 -0.04 8.48 -8.49
N GLN A 44 0.75 9.02 -9.43
CA GLN A 44 1.13 10.43 -9.42
C GLN A 44 -0.07 11.35 -9.59
N GLU A 45 -1.00 11.01 -10.50
CA GLU A 45 -2.23 11.77 -10.66
C GLU A 45 -3.15 11.65 -9.43
N PHE A 46 -3.27 10.46 -8.85
CA PHE A 46 -3.99 10.28 -7.59
C PHE A 46 -3.41 11.14 -6.45
N ALA A 47 -2.08 11.16 -6.31
CA ALA A 47 -1.40 11.96 -5.29
C ALA A 47 -1.64 13.46 -5.49
N ARG A 48 -1.57 13.94 -6.73
CA ARG A 48 -1.87 15.33 -7.09
C ARG A 48 -3.30 15.73 -6.73
N LEU A 49 -4.28 14.87 -7.01
CA LEU A 49 -5.69 15.11 -6.74
C LEU A 49 -6.05 15.03 -5.26
N SER A 50 -5.47 14.07 -4.54
CA SER A 50 -5.77 13.82 -3.12
C SER A 50 -4.96 14.69 -2.16
N GLY A 51 -3.81 15.22 -2.60
CA GLY A 51 -2.85 15.90 -1.73
C GLY A 51 -2.06 14.95 -0.81
N LEU A 52 -2.24 13.63 -0.95
CA LEU A 52 -1.53 12.65 -0.14
C LEU A 52 -0.10 12.46 -0.66
N ARG A 53 0.87 12.45 0.26
CA ARG A 53 2.25 12.06 -0.06
C ARG A 53 2.31 10.58 -0.46
N VAL A 54 3.16 10.29 -1.44
CA VAL A 54 3.49 8.92 -1.88
C VAL A 54 4.84 8.52 -1.30
N ILE A 55 4.86 7.40 -0.57
CA ILE A 55 6.07 6.75 -0.08
C ILE A 55 6.48 5.69 -1.11
N ALA A 56 7.59 5.91 -1.79
CA ALA A 56 8.18 4.95 -2.73
C ALA A 56 9.09 3.98 -1.97
N LEU A 57 8.74 2.69 -1.98
CA LEU A 57 9.48 1.62 -1.31
C LEU A 57 10.25 0.78 -2.33
N GLN A 58 11.42 0.27 -1.95
CA GLN A 58 12.09 -0.77 -2.70
C GLN A 58 11.41 -2.13 -2.47
N GLU A 59 11.59 -3.07 -3.39
CA GLU A 59 11.07 -4.44 -3.20
C GLU A 59 11.68 -5.11 -1.95
N THR A 60 12.93 -4.77 -1.61
CA THR A 60 13.61 -5.22 -0.39
C THR A 60 12.96 -4.71 0.89
N ASP A 61 12.27 -3.57 0.85
CA ASP A 61 11.62 -2.99 2.03
C ASP A 61 10.34 -3.73 2.41
N ILE A 62 9.74 -4.46 1.46
CA ILE A 62 8.49 -5.21 1.66
C ILE A 62 8.69 -6.72 1.71
N ALA A 63 9.88 -7.20 1.33
CA ALA A 63 10.21 -8.62 1.34
C ALA A 63 10.23 -9.18 2.76
N GLY A 64 9.57 -10.32 2.97
CA GLY A 64 9.49 -10.94 4.30
C GLY A 64 8.44 -10.34 5.24
N GLU A 65 7.75 -9.25 4.86
CA GLU A 65 6.64 -8.71 5.66
C GLU A 65 5.55 -9.76 5.88
N GLN A 66 5.09 -9.86 7.12
CA GLN A 66 4.01 -10.75 7.52
C GLN A 66 2.66 -10.11 7.16
N THR A 67 2.01 -10.66 6.15
CA THR A 67 0.74 -10.17 5.60
C THR A 67 -0.42 -11.05 6.08
N LEU A 68 -1.63 -10.48 6.17
CA LEU A 68 -2.86 -11.21 6.53
C LEU A 68 -3.38 -12.04 5.36
N THR A 69 -3.12 -11.60 4.13
CA THR A 69 -3.49 -12.33 2.91
C THR A 69 -2.27 -12.86 2.18
N CYS A 70 -2.45 -13.93 1.40
CA CYS A 70 -1.37 -14.55 0.65
C CYS A 70 -1.79 -14.87 -0.79
N SER A 71 -1.12 -14.23 -1.76
CA SER A 71 -1.18 -14.57 -3.17
C SER A 71 0.10 -15.31 -3.56
N PRO A 72 0.03 -16.54 -4.13
CA PRO A 72 1.21 -17.29 -4.54
C PRO A 72 2.11 -16.51 -5.50
N ARG A 73 1.51 -15.76 -6.44
CA ARG A 73 2.23 -14.91 -7.40
C ARG A 73 2.99 -13.78 -6.71
N ILE A 74 2.38 -13.11 -5.75
CA ILE A 74 3.03 -12.01 -5.01
C ILE A 74 4.13 -12.58 -4.11
N LYS A 75 3.89 -13.71 -3.45
CA LYS A 75 4.89 -14.39 -2.63
C LYS A 75 6.12 -14.78 -3.44
N ALA A 76 5.92 -15.33 -4.64
CA ALA A 76 7.02 -15.68 -5.55
C ALA A 76 7.79 -14.46 -6.06
N ARG A 77 7.12 -13.33 -6.31
CA ARG A 77 7.75 -12.13 -6.88
C ARG A 77 8.45 -11.25 -5.85
N PHE A 78 7.80 -11.02 -4.70
CA PHE A 78 8.22 -10.00 -3.73
C PHE A 78 8.57 -10.58 -2.36
N GLY A 79 8.50 -11.90 -2.17
CA GLY A 79 8.79 -12.51 -0.87
C GLY A 79 7.76 -12.19 0.22
N THR A 80 6.56 -11.71 -0.15
CA THR A 80 5.46 -11.37 0.78
C THR A 80 4.11 -11.80 0.21
N GLY A 81 3.11 -12.05 1.05
CA GLY A 81 1.80 -12.55 0.60
C GLY A 81 0.93 -11.50 -0.11
N SER A 82 1.18 -10.22 0.12
CA SER A 82 0.36 -9.13 -0.40
C SER A 82 1.17 -7.84 -0.55
N LEU A 83 1.27 -7.31 -1.77
CA LEU A 83 1.97 -6.06 -2.03
C LEU A 83 1.36 -4.89 -1.25
N ALA A 84 0.02 -4.76 -1.28
CA ALA A 84 -0.66 -3.67 -0.59
C ALA A 84 -0.47 -3.73 0.93
N GLU A 85 -0.57 -4.91 1.54
CA GLU A 85 -0.39 -5.04 3.00
C GLU A 85 1.05 -4.81 3.42
N ALA A 86 2.01 -5.38 2.70
CA ALA A 86 3.43 -5.19 2.98
C ALA A 86 3.87 -3.73 2.79
N ALA A 87 3.40 -3.07 1.72
CA ALA A 87 3.65 -1.65 1.50
C ALA A 87 3.03 -0.77 2.59
N ALA A 88 1.85 -1.13 3.10
CA ALA A 88 1.22 -0.40 4.21
C ALA A 88 2.10 -0.49 5.46
N LEU A 89 2.53 -1.70 5.82
CA LEU A 89 3.38 -1.97 6.99
C LEU A 89 4.72 -1.24 6.91
N ALA A 90 5.45 -1.40 5.80
CA ALA A 90 6.73 -0.72 5.58
C ALA A 90 6.55 0.81 5.51
N GLY A 91 5.52 1.28 4.81
CA GLY A 91 5.19 2.70 4.70
C GLY A 91 4.85 3.34 6.05
N ALA A 92 4.14 2.65 6.92
CA ALA A 92 3.84 3.13 8.27
C ALA A 92 5.11 3.33 9.12
N ARG A 93 6.13 2.49 8.93
CA ARG A 93 7.43 2.61 9.62
C ARG A 93 8.41 3.57 8.94
N HIS A 94 8.11 4.05 7.73
CA HIS A 94 9.03 4.88 6.95
C HIS A 94 9.50 6.12 7.72
N GLY A 95 10.82 6.33 7.72
CA GLY A 95 11.47 7.45 8.40
C GLY A 95 11.55 7.33 9.93
N ALA A 96 11.19 6.18 10.52
CA ALA A 96 11.31 5.93 11.95
C ALA A 96 12.11 4.64 12.21
N THR A 97 13.28 4.77 12.81
CA THR A 97 14.11 3.64 13.25
C THR A 97 13.39 2.85 14.34
N ASP A 98 13.42 1.52 14.27
CA ASP A 98 12.84 0.58 15.24
C ASP A 98 11.32 0.68 15.48
N ALA A 99 10.60 1.46 14.68
CA ALA A 99 9.15 1.53 14.75
C ALA A 99 8.52 0.18 14.41
N ARG A 100 7.42 -0.18 15.08
CA ARG A 100 6.58 -1.31 14.70
C ARG A 100 5.36 -0.81 13.95
N ALA A 101 4.71 -1.69 13.20
CA ALA A 101 3.44 -1.40 12.57
C ALA A 101 2.54 -2.63 12.60
N ARG A 102 1.23 -2.40 12.49
CA ARG A 102 0.24 -3.47 12.35
C ARG A 102 -0.77 -3.13 11.27
N LEU A 103 -1.24 -4.15 10.57
CA LEU A 103 -2.39 -4.04 9.67
C LEU A 103 -3.67 -3.85 10.49
N LEU A 104 -4.56 -3.00 10.00
CA LEU A 104 -5.86 -2.75 10.63
C LEU A 104 -6.91 -3.77 10.20
N ALA A 105 -6.79 -4.28 8.97
CA ALA A 105 -7.64 -5.30 8.37
C ALA A 105 -6.91 -5.97 7.19
N PRO A 106 -7.41 -7.10 6.67
CA PRO A 106 -6.98 -7.63 5.37
C PRO A 106 -7.18 -6.60 4.26
N ARG A 107 -6.42 -6.74 3.17
CA ARG A 107 -6.59 -5.86 2.01
C ARG A 107 -8.02 -5.90 1.45
N VAL A 108 -8.47 -4.76 0.95
CA VAL A 108 -9.66 -4.63 0.11
C VAL A 108 -9.25 -4.55 -1.35
N VAL A 109 -10.12 -5.01 -2.24
CA VAL A 109 -9.92 -5.01 -3.69
C VAL A 109 -11.14 -4.34 -4.32
N THR A 110 -10.93 -3.48 -5.31
CA THR A 110 -12.04 -2.91 -6.09
C THR A 110 -12.82 -4.03 -6.79
N ALA A 111 -14.11 -3.81 -7.06
CA ALA A 111 -15.00 -4.83 -7.61
C ALA A 111 -14.52 -5.37 -8.98
N ASP A 112 -13.86 -4.53 -9.77
CA ASP A 112 -13.24 -4.87 -11.06
C ASP A 112 -11.84 -5.52 -10.94
N GLY A 113 -11.29 -5.61 -9.73
CA GLY A 113 -9.97 -6.16 -9.47
C GLY A 113 -8.79 -5.33 -10.00
N LEU A 114 -9.01 -4.06 -10.32
CA LEU A 114 -7.98 -3.16 -10.84
C LEU A 114 -7.06 -2.62 -9.75
N ALA A 115 -7.60 -2.30 -8.57
CA ALA A 115 -6.85 -1.73 -7.47
C ALA A 115 -7.11 -2.48 -6.15
N THR A 116 -6.15 -2.35 -5.23
CA THR A 116 -6.11 -3.05 -3.95
C THR A 116 -5.47 -2.12 -2.93
N ALA A 117 -6.07 -2.00 -1.76
CA ALA A 117 -5.58 -1.18 -0.67
C ALA A 117 -5.56 -1.96 0.65
N ALA A 118 -4.64 -1.61 1.53
CA ALA A 118 -4.62 -2.05 2.92
C ALA A 118 -4.08 -0.92 3.79
N ILE A 119 -4.55 -0.79 5.03
CA ILE A 119 -4.06 0.22 5.95
C ILE A 119 -3.27 -0.44 7.07
N ALA A 120 -2.11 0.13 7.36
CA ALA A 120 -1.35 -0.16 8.56
C ALA A 120 -1.20 1.11 9.40
N GLU A 121 -1.13 0.92 10.72
CA GLU A 121 -0.75 1.96 11.65
C GLU A 121 0.63 1.69 12.24
N ARG A 122 1.42 2.75 12.35
CA ARG A 122 2.65 2.75 13.14
C ARG A 122 2.26 2.69 14.61
N LEU A 123 2.86 1.73 15.29
CA LEU A 123 2.88 1.64 16.73
C LEU A 123 4.09 2.46 17.16
N GLU A 124 3.85 3.52 17.91
CA GLU A 124 4.92 4.23 18.60
C GLU A 124 5.47 3.30 19.70
N PRO A 125 6.78 3.37 20.02
CA PRO A 125 7.28 2.85 21.28
C PRO A 125 6.50 3.42 22.48
#